data_AF-A0A660N2I5-F1
#
_entry.id   AF-A0A660N2I5-F1
#
_cell.length_a   1.000
_cell.length_b   1.000
_cell.length_c   1.000
_cell.angle_alpha   90.00
_cell.angle_beta   90.00
_cell.angle_gamma   90.00
#
_symmetry.space_group_name_H-M   'P 1'
#
loop_
_entity.id
_entity.type
_entity.pdbx_description
1 polymer ?
#
loop_
_entity_poly.entity_id
_entity_poly.type
_entity_poly.pdbx_seq_one_letter_code
_entity_poly.pdbx_strand_id
1 'polypeptide(L)'
;EVVQIIAAKRNECGFCVAGHTKLATLKKLLSENAIAASRAVNPADFDDAKLAALADFTIAVMENKGAVSDAQLAAFLNAGYTQQQSVEVVLGVALATLCNYTNNLAKTEINPELIDFA
;
A
#
# COMPACT_ATOMS: atom_id res chain seq x y z
N GLU A 1 0.28 0.73 6.63
CA GLU A 1 1.14 1.52 5.71
C GLU A 1 1.53 0.81 4.42
N VAL A 2 1.97 -0.46 4.40
CA VAL A 2 2.27 -1.18 3.12
C VAL A 2 1.10 -1.07 2.13
N VAL A 3 -0.11 -1.45 2.57
CA VAL A 3 -1.34 -1.38 1.74
C VAL A 3 -1.57 0.05 1.21
N GLN A 4 -1.51 1.06 2.08
CA GLN A 4 -1.85 2.44 1.73
C GLN A 4 -0.83 3.10 0.80
N ILE A 5 0.47 2.87 1.01
CA ILE A 5 1.53 3.43 0.16
C ILE A 5 1.46 2.80 -1.23
N ILE A 6 1.33 1.47 -1.31
CA ILE A 6 1.20 0.76 -2.60
C ILE A 6 -0.06 1.22 -3.34
N ALA A 7 -1.20 1.29 -2.64
CA ALA A 7 -2.44 1.74 -3.25
C ALA A 7 -2.35 3.18 -3.76
N ALA A 8 -1.75 4.08 -2.97
CA ALA A 8 -1.52 5.45 -3.40
C ALA A 8 -0.59 5.54 -4.62
N LYS A 9 0.49 4.74 -4.67
CA LYS A 9 1.38 4.68 -5.84
C LYS A 9 0.69 4.13 -7.09
N ARG A 10 -0.07 3.04 -6.96
CA ARG A 10 -0.82 2.41 -8.07
C ARG A 10 -1.96 3.28 -8.56
N ASN A 11 -2.59 4.07 -7.68
CA ASN A 11 -3.58 5.07 -8.03
C ASN A 11 -2.96 6.43 -8.41
N GLU A 12 -1.63 6.53 -8.51
CA GLU A 12 -0.89 7.72 -8.93
C GLU A 12 -1.18 8.99 -8.09
N CYS A 13 -1.49 8.82 -6.81
CA CYS A 13 -1.86 9.92 -5.91
C CYS A 13 -0.67 10.42 -5.08
N GLY A 14 0.04 11.42 -5.60
CA GLY A 14 1.23 12.01 -4.95
C GLY A 14 0.99 12.54 -3.53
N PHE A 15 -0.17 13.18 -3.28
CA PHE A 15 -0.53 13.66 -1.94
C PHE A 15 -0.58 12.53 -0.91
N CYS A 16 -1.21 11.41 -1.27
CA CYS A 16 -1.35 10.27 -0.37
C CYS A 16 -0.03 9.52 -0.19
N VAL A 17 0.80 9.43 -1.24
CA VAL A 17 2.17 8.88 -1.13
C VAL A 17 2.97 9.68 -0.11
N ALA A 18 2.94 11.01 -0.20
CA ALA A 18 3.65 11.89 0.73
C ALA A 18 3.16 11.73 2.17
N GLY A 19 1.84 11.79 2.38
CA GLY A 19 1.21 11.67 3.69
C GLY A 19 1.51 10.33 4.38
N HIS A 20 1.33 9.21 3.66
CA HIS A 20 1.59 7.88 4.21
C HIS A 20 3.08 7.60 4.41
N THR A 21 3.96 8.13 3.56
CA THR A 21 5.41 8.04 3.76
C THR A 21 5.82 8.77 5.04
N LYS A 22 5.38 10.02 5.24
CA LYS A 22 5.65 10.77 6.47
C LYS A 22 5.15 10.04 7.71
N LEU A 23 3.93 9.52 7.66
CA LEU A 23 3.35 8.78 8.78
C LEU A 23 4.18 7.54 9.13
N ALA A 24 4.53 6.72 8.12
CA ALA A 24 5.33 5.52 8.30
C ALA A 24 6.71 5.81 8.90
N THR A 25 7.40 6.85 8.40
CA THR A 25 8.72 7.27 8.87
C THR A 25 8.66 7.79 10.31
N LEU A 26 7.83 8.81 10.58
CA LEU A 26 7.85 9.50 11.88
C LEU A 26 7.31 8.64 13.02
N LYS A 27 6.41 7.70 12.72
CA LYS A 27 5.87 6.77 13.71
C LYS A 27 6.64 5.44 13.76
N LYS A 28 7.70 5.28 12.94
CA LYS A 28 8.51 4.06 12.85
C LYS A 28 7.66 2.80 12.65
N LEU A 29 6.66 2.90 11.77
CA LEU A 29 5.71 1.80 11.51
C LEU A 29 6.31 0.73 10.60
N LEU A 30 7.32 1.09 9.81
CA LEU A 30 8.01 0.25 8.84
C LEU A 30 9.51 0.57 8.87
N SER A 31 10.35 -0.36 8.43
CA SER A 31 11.76 -0.09 8.14
C SER A 31 11.89 0.87 6.95
N GLU A 32 13.04 1.54 6.83
CA GLU A 32 13.31 2.40 5.68
C GLU A 32 13.25 1.62 4.36
N ASN A 33 13.74 0.38 4.36
CA ASN A 33 13.64 -0.51 3.20
C ASN A 33 12.19 -0.87 2.86
N ALA A 34 11.36 -1.22 3.84
CA ALA A 34 9.94 -1.52 3.58
C ALA A 34 9.17 -0.29 3.07
N ILE A 35 9.51 0.93 3.52
CA ILE A 35 8.95 2.17 2.98
C ILE A 35 9.41 2.35 1.53
N ALA A 36 10.71 2.21 1.25
CA ALA A 36 11.27 2.34 -0.09
C ALA A 36 10.66 1.31 -1.07
N ALA A 37 10.58 0.04 -0.67
CA ALA A 37 9.97 -1.04 -1.45
C ALA A 37 8.47 -0.80 -1.71
N SER A 38 7.73 -0.33 -0.70
CA SER A 38 6.32 0.07 -0.87
C SER A 38 6.17 1.21 -1.89
N ARG A 39 7.05 2.22 -1.84
CA ARG A 39 7.03 3.36 -2.77
C ARG A 39 7.46 2.97 -4.18
N ALA A 40 8.37 2.01 -4.32
CA ALA A 40 8.79 1.43 -5.59
C ALA A 40 7.73 0.46 -6.15
N VAL A 41 6.78 0.02 -5.32
CA VAL A 41 5.82 -1.04 -5.63
C VAL A 41 6.54 -2.31 -6.08
N ASN A 42 7.65 -2.63 -5.40
CA ASN A 42 8.47 -3.79 -5.67
C ASN A 42 8.53 -4.72 -4.44
N PRO A 43 7.65 -5.74 -4.37
CA PRO A 43 7.64 -6.70 -3.26
C PRO A 43 8.97 -7.42 -3.03
N ALA A 44 9.80 -7.59 -4.06
CA ALA A 44 11.08 -8.27 -3.96
C ALA A 44 12.13 -7.49 -3.15
N ASP A 45 11.94 -6.18 -2.95
CA ASP A 45 12.87 -5.31 -2.21
C ASP A 45 12.55 -5.25 -0.69
N PHE A 46 11.49 -5.94 -0.24
CA PHE A 46 11.17 -6.01 1.19
C PHE A 46 12.18 -6.88 1.96
N ASP A 47 12.56 -6.40 3.13
CA ASP A 47 13.39 -7.09 4.12
C ASP A 47 12.62 -8.12 4.97
N ASP A 48 11.30 -7.99 5.02
CA ASP A 48 10.38 -8.92 5.69
C ASP A 48 9.52 -9.66 4.65
N ALA A 49 9.71 -10.98 4.56
CA ALA A 49 8.97 -11.84 3.63
C ALA A 49 7.45 -11.84 3.86
N LYS A 50 7.00 -11.60 5.11
CA LYS A 50 5.57 -11.46 5.42
C LYS A 50 5.02 -10.15 4.85
N LEU A 51 5.76 -9.06 4.96
CA LEU A 51 5.37 -7.79 4.34
C LEU A 51 5.45 -7.83 2.80
N ALA A 52 6.41 -8.55 2.23
CA ALA A 52 6.47 -8.83 0.79
C ALA A 52 5.17 -9.50 0.30
N ALA A 53 4.72 -10.55 1.00
CA ALA A 53 3.46 -11.23 0.66
C ALA A 53 2.22 -10.33 0.80
N LEU A 54 2.20 -9.42 1.77
CA LEU A 54 1.15 -8.40 1.88
C LEU A 54 1.17 -7.41 0.72
N ALA A 55 2.36 -7.00 0.28
CA ALA A 55 2.54 -6.12 -0.86
C ALA A 55 2.03 -6.79 -2.14
N ASP A 56 2.46 -8.03 -2.42
CA ASP A 56 1.99 -8.83 -3.56
C ASP A 56 0.47 -9.00 -3.55
N PHE A 57 -0.11 -9.35 -2.39
CA PHE A 57 -1.55 -9.54 -2.29
C PHE A 57 -2.33 -8.24 -2.48
N THR A 58 -1.83 -7.11 -1.95
CA THR A 58 -2.43 -5.79 -2.19
C THR A 58 -2.45 -5.45 -3.67
N ILE A 59 -1.33 -5.65 -4.37
CA ILE A 59 -1.22 -5.44 -5.81
C ILE A 59 -2.22 -6.33 -6.56
N ALA A 60 -2.28 -7.61 -6.23
CA ALA A 60 -3.19 -8.57 -6.86
C ALA A 60 -4.66 -8.18 -6.66
N VAL A 61 -5.06 -7.73 -5.47
CA VAL A 61 -6.42 -7.23 -5.18
C VAL A 61 -6.75 -6.03 -6.07
N MET A 62 -5.83 -5.07 -6.21
CA MET A 62 -6.07 -3.88 -7.02
C MET A 62 -6.14 -4.20 -8.52
N GLU A 63 -5.19 -4.98 -9.04
CA GLU A 63 -5.12 -5.35 -10.47
C GLU A 63 -6.32 -6.18 -10.91
N ASN A 64 -6.78 -7.10 -10.04
CA ASN A 64 -7.87 -8.01 -10.36
C ASN A 64 -9.22 -7.55 -9.81
N LYS A 65 -9.32 -6.33 -9.26
CA LYS A 65 -10.56 -5.79 -8.66
C LYS A 65 -11.17 -6.75 -7.63
N GLY A 66 -10.31 -7.36 -6.82
CA GLY A 66 -10.68 -8.35 -5.80
C GLY A 66 -10.84 -9.79 -6.29
N ALA A 67 -10.90 -10.04 -7.60
CA ALA A 67 -10.97 -11.38 -8.19
C ALA A 67 -9.59 -12.06 -8.24
N VAL A 68 -8.92 -12.14 -7.09
CA VAL A 68 -7.63 -12.83 -6.94
C VAL A 68 -7.79 -14.33 -7.17
N SER A 69 -6.78 -14.98 -7.75
CA SER A 69 -6.79 -16.43 -7.94
C SER A 69 -6.60 -17.18 -6.61
N ASP A 70 -7.02 -18.45 -6.58
CA ASP A 70 -6.80 -19.33 -5.43
C ASP A 70 -5.32 -19.43 -5.04
N ALA A 71 -4.41 -19.41 -6.02
CA ALA A 71 -2.97 -19.42 -5.79
C ALA A 71 -2.48 -18.15 -5.09
N GLN A 72 -2.99 -16.97 -5.48
CA GLN A 72 -2.64 -15.70 -4.84
C GLN A 72 -3.18 -15.61 -3.41
N LEU A 73 -4.42 -16.05 -3.19
CA LEU A 73 -4.99 -16.10 -1.84
C LEU A 73 -4.24 -17.12 -0.96
N ALA A 74 -3.93 -18.30 -1.48
CA ALA A 74 -3.17 -19.30 -0.76
C ALA A 74 -1.76 -18.80 -0.39
N ALA A 75 -1.06 -18.11 -1.29
CA ALA A 75 0.25 -17.53 -1.00
C ALA A 75 0.19 -16.52 0.16
N PHE A 76 -0.82 -15.64 0.17
CA PHE A 76 -1.05 -14.69 1.27
C PHE A 76 -1.30 -15.39 2.61
N LEU A 77 -2.15 -16.42 2.63
CA LEU A 77 -2.45 -17.19 3.84
C LEU A 77 -1.23 -18.00 4.33
N ASN A 78 -0.46 -18.59 3.41
CA ASN A 78 0.75 -19.34 3.73
C ASN A 78 1.87 -18.46 4.30
N ALA A 79 1.86 -17.15 4.03
CA ALA A 79 2.73 -16.18 4.69
C ALA A 79 2.32 -15.88 6.15
N GLY A 80 1.26 -16.53 6.65
CA GLY A 80 0.78 -16.40 8.03
C GLY A 80 -0.20 -15.25 8.24
N TYR A 81 -0.92 -14.85 7.19
CA TYR A 81 -2.12 -14.01 7.29
C TYR A 81 -3.39 -14.86 7.35
N THR A 82 -4.49 -14.25 7.78
CA THR A 82 -5.79 -14.92 7.91
C THR A 82 -6.77 -14.48 6.84
N GLN A 83 -7.88 -15.22 6.68
CA GLN A 83 -9.00 -14.81 5.84
C GLN A 83 -9.61 -13.48 6.29
N GLN A 84 -9.62 -13.19 7.60
CA GLN A 84 -10.06 -11.89 8.09
C GLN A 84 -9.14 -10.79 7.54
N GLN A 85 -7.82 -11.01 7.59
CA GLN A 85 -6.84 -10.03 7.12
C GLN A 85 -6.89 -9.81 5.61
N SER A 86 -7.33 -10.79 4.81
CA SER A 86 -7.54 -10.54 3.37
C SER A 86 -8.69 -9.56 3.12
N VAL A 87 -9.76 -9.62 3.93
CA VAL A 87 -10.85 -8.64 3.91
C VAL A 87 -10.38 -7.28 4.41
N GLU A 88 -9.51 -7.23 5.41
CA GLU A 88 -8.90 -5.97 5.89
C GLU A 88 -8.02 -5.29 4.82
N VAL A 89 -7.35 -6.08 3.96
CA VAL A 89 -6.64 -5.52 2.78
C VAL A 89 -7.63 -4.87 1.81
N VAL A 90 -8.77 -5.52 1.53
CA VAL A 90 -9.83 -4.93 0.69
C VAL A 90 -10.38 -3.64 1.31
N LEU A 91 -10.59 -3.62 2.62
CA LEU A 91 -10.97 -2.40 3.35
C LEU A 91 -9.94 -1.27 3.17
N GLY A 92 -8.64 -1.59 3.30
CA GLY A 92 -7.57 -0.64 3.05
C GLY A 92 -7.57 -0.09 1.63
N VAL A 93 -7.70 -0.97 0.62
CA VAL A 93 -7.81 -0.57 -0.80
C VAL A 93 -9.03 0.32 -1.05
N ALA A 94 -10.20 0.00 -0.47
CA ALA A 94 -11.40 0.82 -0.60
C ALA A 94 -11.22 2.22 0.03
N LEU A 95 -10.64 2.28 1.22
CA LEU A 95 -10.31 3.54 1.89
C LEU A 95 -9.30 4.36 1.08
N ALA A 96 -8.24 3.72 0.58
CA ALA A 96 -7.24 4.35 -0.27
C ALA A 96 -7.89 4.91 -1.55
N THR A 97 -8.76 4.13 -2.19
CA THR A 97 -9.48 4.55 -3.39
C THR A 97 -10.26 5.85 -3.15
N LEU A 98 -11.00 5.95 -2.04
CA LEU A 98 -11.73 7.15 -1.69
C LEU A 98 -10.83 8.38 -1.62
N CYS A 99 -9.74 8.34 -0.85
CA CYS A 99 -8.87 9.51 -0.67
C CYS A 99 -7.98 9.77 -1.89
N ASN A 100 -7.47 8.73 -2.55
CA ASN A 100 -6.63 8.86 -3.74
C ASN A 100 -7.43 9.51 -4.88
N TYR A 101 -8.63 9.00 -5.16
CA TYR A 101 -9.43 9.52 -6.27
C TYR A 101 -9.93 10.93 -5.97
N THR A 102 -10.27 11.23 -4.71
CA THR A 102 -10.63 12.59 -4.29
C THR A 102 -9.46 13.56 -4.53
N ASN A 103 -8.24 13.22 -4.09
CA ASN A 103 -7.07 14.08 -4.26
C ASN A 103 -6.66 14.23 -5.74
N ASN A 104 -6.74 13.16 -6.53
CA ASN A 104 -6.46 13.22 -7.96
C ASN A 104 -7.47 14.12 -8.68
N LEU A 105 -8.77 13.97 -8.38
CA LEU A 105 -9.84 14.78 -8.96
C LEU A 105 -9.68 16.26 -8.60
N ALA A 106 -9.41 16.54 -7.32
CA ALA A 106 -9.24 17.90 -6.81
C ALA A 106 -7.89 18.52 -7.19
N LYS A 107 -6.93 17.72 -7.68
CA LYS A 107 -5.53 18.11 -7.89
C LYS A 107 -4.93 18.75 -6.63
N THR A 108 -5.16 18.12 -5.49
CA THR A 108 -4.73 18.64 -4.18
C THR A 108 -3.21 18.86 -4.17
N GLU A 109 -2.79 20.09 -3.87
CA GLU A 109 -1.37 20.43 -3.73
C GLU A 109 -0.78 19.79 -2.46
N ILE A 110 0.47 19.34 -2.55
CA ILE A 110 1.20 18.78 -1.42
C ILE A 110 1.62 19.94 -0.50
N ASN A 111 1.23 19.86 0.78
CA ASN A 111 1.64 20.86 1.76
C ASN A 111 3.17 20.92 1.92
N PRO A 112 3.75 22.09 2.24
CA PRO A 112 5.20 22.23 2.45
C PRO A 112 5.79 21.21 3.43
N GLU A 113 5.06 20.85 4.48
CA GLU A 113 5.49 19.90 5.51
C GLU A 113 5.49 18.43 5.03
N LEU A 114 5.06 18.17 3.79
CA LEU A 114 5.00 16.85 3.17
C LEU A 114 5.96 16.71 1.97
N ILE A 115 6.56 17.79 1.48
CA ILE A 115 7.37 17.79 0.24
C ILE A 115 8.53 16.81 0.31
N ASP A 116 9.24 16.75 1.45
CA ASP A 116 10.38 15.84 1.65
C ASP A 116 9.98 14.35 1.63
N PHE A 117 8.68 14.06 1.65
CA PHE A 117 8.12 12.70 1.63
C PHE A 117 7.39 12.37 0.33
N ALA A 118 7.29 13.29 -0.63
CA ALA A 118 6.59 13.08 -1.90
C ALA A 118 7.26 12.01 -2.78
#